data_AF-A0A538CCX1-F1
#
_entry.id   AF-A0A538CCX1-F1
#
_cell.length_a   1.000
_cell.length_b   1.000
_cell.length_c   1.000
_cell.angle_alpha   90.00
_cell.angle_beta   90.00
_cell.angle_gamma   90.00
#
_symmetry.space_group_name_H-M   'P 1'
#
loop_
_entity.id
_entity.type
_entity.pdbx_description
1 polymer ?
#
loop_
_entity_poly.entity_id
_entity_poly.type
_entity_poly.pdbx_seq_one_letter_code
_entity_poly.pdbx_strand_id
1 'polypeptide(L)'
;MTASAHVLVFRPVIGLLRERGDEVEITARDYAQTLQLLNLHGLEATVIGRHGGRSRLGKAQSLLSRLHALRRWARPRDVDLALAHGSHELTLTARRLGIPSATTHDYEFATLQHQLGMRAATKVV
;
A
#
# COMPACT_ATOMS: atom_id res chain seq x y z
N MET A 1 0.42 3.48 0.89
CA MET A 1 0.84 4.52 -0.08
C MET A 1 2.25 4.23 -0.58
N THR A 2 2.45 4.29 -1.91
CA THR A 2 3.72 3.92 -2.57
C THR A 2 4.25 4.99 -3.51
N ALA A 3 3.47 6.03 -3.83
CA ALA A 3 3.90 7.21 -4.57
C ALA A 3 3.21 8.48 -4.04
N SER A 4 3.79 9.64 -4.35
CA SER A 4 3.33 10.95 -3.87
C SER A 4 1.85 11.23 -4.15
N ALA A 5 1.38 10.91 -5.38
CA ALA A 5 -0.01 11.14 -5.77
C ALA A 5 -1.02 10.36 -4.91
N HIS A 6 -0.61 9.21 -4.35
CA HIS A 6 -1.51 8.36 -3.58
C HIS A 6 -1.99 9.06 -2.31
N VAL A 7 -1.20 9.99 -1.76
CA VAL A 7 -1.60 10.79 -0.59
C VAL A 7 -2.86 11.60 -0.91
N LEU A 8 -2.88 12.25 -2.09
CA LEU A 8 -3.99 13.10 -2.52
C LEU A 8 -5.23 12.28 -2.89
N VAL A 9 -5.03 11.12 -3.53
CA VAL A 9 -6.12 10.18 -3.87
C VAL A 9 -6.78 9.62 -2.61
N PHE A 10 -5.99 9.22 -1.61
CA PHE A 10 -6.53 8.59 -0.40
C PHE A 10 -7.01 9.57 0.66
N ARG A 11 -6.52 10.81 0.69
CA ARG A 11 -6.94 11.81 1.69
C ARG A 11 -8.48 11.92 1.84
N PRO A 12 -9.28 12.11 0.77
CA PRO A 12 -10.74 12.16 0.93
C PRO A 12 -11.34 10.83 1.37
N VAL A 13 -10.82 9.69 0.89
CA VAL A 13 -11.30 8.36 1.29
C VAL A 13 -11.06 8.10 2.78
N ILE A 14 -9.88 8.46 3.28
CA ILE A 14 -9.51 8.35 4.70
C ILE A 14 -10.44 9.21 5.55
N GLY A 15 -10.73 10.44 5.12
CA GLY A 15 -11.68 11.32 5.81
C GLY A 15 -13.06 10.68 5.93
N LEU A 16 -13.61 10.19 4.81
CA LEU A 16 -14.93 9.55 4.79
C LEU A 16 -15.01 8.28 5.66
N LEU A 17 -13.96 7.47 5.70
CA LEU A 17 -13.90 6.28 6.55
C LEU A 17 -13.87 6.68 8.04
N ARG A 18 -13.01 7.63 8.41
CA ARG A 18 -12.93 8.12 9.80
C ARG A 18 -14.23 8.78 10.26
N GLU A 19 -14.89 9.55 9.40
CA GLU A 19 -16.20 10.16 9.68
C GLU A 19 -17.30 9.12 9.93
N ARG A 20 -17.19 7.92 9.33
CA ARG A 20 -18.10 6.80 9.57
C ARG A 20 -17.79 6.03 10.86
N GLY A 21 -16.69 6.34 11.53
CA GLY A 21 -16.21 5.65 12.72
C GLY A 21 -15.23 4.50 12.44
N ASP A 22 -14.75 4.35 11.20
CA ASP A 22 -13.77 3.33 10.86
C ASP A 22 -12.37 3.70 11.38
N GLU A 23 -11.65 2.72 11.90
CA GLU A 23 -10.23 2.87 12.22
C GLU A 23 -9.38 2.76 10.94
N VAL A 24 -8.55 3.78 10.69
CA VAL A 24 -7.75 3.84 9.46
C VAL A 24 -6.26 3.90 9.77
N GLU A 25 -5.62 2.76 9.55
CA GLU A 25 -4.16 2.58 9.62
C GLU A 25 -3.52 2.81 8.24
N ILE A 26 -2.52 3.68 8.18
CA ILE A 26 -1.84 4.04 6.93
C ILE A 26 -0.45 3.43 6.93
N THR A 27 -0.10 2.69 5.88
CA THR A 27 1.28 2.28 5.63
C THR A 27 1.85 3.03 4.46
N ALA A 28 3.11 3.43 4.55
CA ALA A 28 3.80 4.16 3.50
C ALA A 28 5.16 3.55 3.16
N ARG A 29 5.66 3.86 1.97
CA ARG A 29 7.07 3.67 1.62
C ARG A 29 7.77 5.02 1.70
N ASP A 30 9.02 5.02 2.16
CA ASP A 30 9.91 6.15 1.94
C ASP A 30 10.30 6.21 0.45
N TYR A 31 9.59 7.06 -0.30
CA TYR A 31 9.74 7.25 -1.73
C TYR A 31 9.28 8.64 -2.15
N ALA A 32 10.13 9.35 -2.90
CA ALA A 32 9.86 10.69 -3.41
C ALA A 32 9.38 11.63 -2.28
N GLN A 33 8.27 12.35 -2.49
CA GLN A 33 7.69 13.28 -1.51
C GLN A 33 6.56 12.65 -0.67
N THR A 34 6.43 11.32 -0.65
CA THR A 34 5.28 10.65 -0.01
C THR A 34 5.17 11.01 1.47
N LEU A 35 6.29 10.99 2.22
CA LEU A 35 6.30 11.27 3.66
C LEU A 35 6.05 12.76 3.95
N GLN A 36 6.59 13.64 3.13
CA GLN A 36 6.40 15.09 3.25
C GLN A 36 4.94 15.47 3.00
N LEU A 37 4.29 14.86 1.99
CA LEU A 37 2.88 15.07 1.70
C LEU A 37 1.98 14.49 2.79
N LEU A 38 2.32 13.31 3.32
CA LEU A 38 1.62 12.73 4.48
C LEU A 38 1.63 13.70 5.66
N ASN A 39 2.82 14.24 5.99
CA ASN A 39 2.99 15.22 7.06
C ASN A 39 2.21 16.51 6.77
N LEU A 40 2.30 17.05 5.54
CA LEU A 40 1.58 18.25 5.13
C LEU A 40 0.06 18.13 5.32
N HIS A 41 -0.48 16.92 5.14
CA HIS A 41 -1.91 16.64 5.26
C HIS A 41 -2.32 16.08 6.64
N GLY A 42 -1.40 16.02 7.62
CA GLY A 42 -1.70 15.48 8.96
C GLY A 42 -2.07 14.00 8.95
N LEU A 43 -1.51 13.22 8.02
CA LEU A 43 -1.75 11.79 7.89
C LEU A 43 -0.57 11.00 8.47
N GLU A 44 -0.77 10.43 9.65
CA GLU A 44 0.22 9.55 10.26
C GLU A 44 0.28 8.21 9.53
N ALA A 45 1.49 7.77 9.17
CA ALA A 45 1.69 6.51 8.48
C ALA A 45 2.86 5.71 9.06
N THR A 46 2.66 4.41 9.20
CA THR A 46 3.75 3.47 9.48
C THR A 46 4.61 3.31 8.23
N VAL A 47 5.88 3.72 8.31
CA VAL A 47 6.84 3.54 7.21
C VAL A 47 7.34 2.10 7.19
N ILE A 48 7.01 1.36 6.13
CA ILE A 48 7.42 -0.02 5.95
C ILE A 48 8.28 -0.11 4.70
N GLY A 49 9.46 -0.72 4.80
CA GLY A 49 10.37 -0.95 3.68
C GLY A 49 11.29 0.23 3.33
N ARG A 50 12.44 -0.09 2.72
CA ARG A 50 13.47 0.87 2.27
C ARG A 50 13.82 0.66 0.79
N HIS A 51 14.47 1.64 0.17
CA HIS A 51 14.90 1.57 -1.23
C HIS A 51 15.96 0.48 -1.46
N GLY A 52 15.67 -0.51 -2.31
CA GLY A 52 16.52 -1.68 -2.58
C GLY A 52 17.77 -1.45 -3.44
N GLY A 53 18.20 -0.20 -3.62
CA GLY A 53 19.34 0.15 -4.47
C GLY A 53 19.13 -0.09 -5.98
N ARG A 54 20.21 0.00 -6.75
CA ARG A 54 20.19 -0.07 -8.23
C ARG A 54 20.17 -1.50 -8.79
N SER A 55 20.68 -2.50 -8.06
CA SER A 55 20.82 -3.87 -8.56
C SER A 55 19.49 -4.62 -8.62
N ARG A 56 19.34 -5.54 -9.58
CA ARG A 56 18.14 -6.39 -9.71
C ARG A 56 17.91 -7.27 -8.48
N LEU A 57 19.00 -7.83 -7.93
CA LEU A 57 18.96 -8.64 -6.70
C LEU A 57 18.53 -7.79 -5.49
N GLY A 58 19.05 -6.57 -5.36
CA GLY A 58 18.67 -5.66 -4.27
C GLY A 58 17.19 -5.27 -4.33
N LYS A 59 16.65 -5.04 -5.54
CA LYS A 59 15.21 -4.82 -5.73
C LYS A 59 14.36 -6.04 -5.33
N ALA A 60 14.79 -7.25 -5.69
CA ALA A 60 14.09 -8.48 -5.31
C ALA A 60 14.10 -8.71 -3.79
N GLN A 61 15.27 -8.53 -3.15
CA GLN A 61 15.40 -8.64 -1.69
C GLN A 61 14.57 -7.58 -0.97
N SER A 62 14.57 -6.33 -1.47
CA SER A 62 13.74 -5.24 -0.93
C SER A 62 12.24 -5.57 -1.01
N LEU A 63 11.79 -6.15 -2.13
CA LEU A 63 10.41 -6.59 -2.30
C LEU A 63 10.04 -7.71 -1.32
N LEU A 64 10.88 -8.75 -1.19
CA LEU A 64 10.63 -9.85 -0.25
C LEU A 64 10.63 -9.37 1.20
N SER A 65 11.57 -8.50 1.55
CA SER A 65 11.65 -7.85 2.87
C SER A 65 10.38 -7.05 3.16
N ARG A 66 9.90 -6.27 2.17
CA ARG A 66 8.66 -5.49 2.32
C ARG A 66 7.44 -6.38 2.50
N LEU A 67 7.29 -7.46 1.72
CA LEU A 67 6.20 -8.43 1.88
C LEU A 67 6.21 -9.05 3.28
N HIS A 68 7.38 -9.44 3.78
CA HIS A 68 7.51 -9.98 5.13
C HIS A 68 7.14 -8.95 6.20
N ALA A 69 7.62 -7.71 6.06
CA ALA A 69 7.34 -6.63 7.01
C ALA A 69 5.85 -6.24 7.03
N LEU A 70 5.21 -6.12 5.86
CA LEU A 70 3.76 -5.88 5.75
C LEU A 70 2.97 -7.01 6.42
N ARG A 71 3.33 -8.27 6.16
CA ARG A 71 2.67 -9.41 6.80
C ARG A 71 2.82 -9.38 8.32
N ARG A 72 4.03 -9.11 8.82
CA ARG A 72 4.29 -9.04 10.27
C ARG A 72 3.53 -7.89 10.93
N TRP A 73 3.42 -6.76 10.25
CA TRP A 73 2.69 -5.59 10.73
C TRP A 73 1.18 -5.82 10.72
N ALA A 74 0.62 -6.39 9.64
CA ALA A 74 -0.83 -6.59 9.50
C ALA A 74 -1.36 -7.78 10.30
N ARG A 75 -0.58 -8.86 10.47
CA ARG A 75 -1.05 -10.10 11.12
C ARG A 75 -1.65 -9.93 12.52
N PRO A 76 -1.05 -9.15 13.45
CA PRO A 76 -1.63 -8.97 14.79
C PRO A 76 -2.73 -7.90 14.82
N ARG A 77 -3.10 -7.32 13.67
CA ARG A 77 -4.14 -6.30 13.55
C ARG A 77 -5.37 -6.96 12.95
N ASP A 78 -6.54 -6.70 13.53
CA ASP A 78 -7.83 -7.17 13.01
C ASP A 78 -8.25 -6.30 11.81
N VAL A 79 -7.51 -6.37 10.71
CA VAL A 79 -7.76 -5.57 9.50
C VAL A 79 -8.89 -6.21 8.68
N ASP A 80 -10.03 -5.53 8.58
CA ASP A 80 -11.19 -6.00 7.81
C ASP A 80 -11.10 -5.73 6.31
N LEU A 81 -10.37 -4.69 5.90
CA LEU A 81 -10.28 -4.27 4.50
C LEU A 81 -8.93 -3.60 4.20
N ALA A 82 -8.32 -3.95 3.07
CA ALA A 82 -7.08 -3.34 2.60
C ALA A 82 -7.28 -2.58 1.28
N LEU A 83 -6.90 -1.30 1.26
CA LEU A 83 -7.06 -0.42 0.09
C LEU A 83 -5.69 -0.05 -0.51
N ALA A 84 -5.55 -0.20 -1.82
CA ALA A 84 -4.34 0.11 -2.57
C ALA A 84 -4.61 1.01 -3.79
N HIS A 85 -3.55 1.72 -4.19
CA HIS A 85 -3.42 2.36 -5.49
C HIS A 85 -2.08 1.88 -6.05
N GLY A 86 -2.12 0.98 -7.04
CA GLY A 86 -0.92 0.40 -7.68
C GLY A 86 -0.01 -0.49 -6.80
N SER A 87 -0.32 -0.74 -5.52
CA SER A 87 0.54 -1.54 -4.63
C SER A 87 0.19 -3.02 -4.67
N HIS A 88 0.96 -3.79 -5.44
CA HIS A 88 0.86 -5.23 -5.50
C HIS A 88 1.35 -5.92 -4.21
N GLU A 89 2.30 -5.33 -3.47
CA GLU A 89 2.75 -5.93 -2.21
C GLU A 89 1.64 -5.93 -1.14
N LEU A 90 0.77 -4.90 -1.15
CA LEU A 90 -0.37 -4.82 -0.26
C LEU A 90 -1.41 -5.89 -0.62
N THR A 91 -1.83 -5.98 -1.88
CA THR A 91 -2.86 -6.96 -2.28
C THR A 91 -2.37 -8.40 -2.14
N LEU A 92 -1.09 -8.68 -2.43
CA LEU A 92 -0.48 -9.99 -2.16
C LEU A 92 -0.44 -10.31 -0.67
N THR A 93 -0.16 -9.34 0.20
CA THR A 93 -0.16 -9.53 1.66
C THR A 93 -1.57 -9.79 2.17
N ALA A 94 -2.55 -8.98 1.74
CA ALA A 94 -3.95 -9.12 2.11
C ALA A 94 -4.48 -10.51 1.73
N ARG A 95 -4.25 -10.94 0.48
CA ARG A 95 -4.64 -12.28 0.02
C ARG A 95 -4.02 -13.41 0.86
N ARG A 96 -2.76 -13.27 1.28
CA ARG A 96 -2.08 -14.26 2.14
C ARG A 96 -2.60 -14.31 3.57
N LEU A 97 -3.26 -13.24 4.02
CA LEU A 97 -3.86 -13.13 5.34
C LEU A 97 -5.37 -13.36 5.33
N GLY A 98 -5.98 -13.58 4.17
CA GLY A 98 -7.44 -13.73 4.03
C GLY A 98 -8.20 -12.41 4.14
N ILE A 99 -7.51 -11.27 4.01
CA ILE A 99 -8.10 -9.94 4.13
C ILE A 99 -8.65 -9.50 2.74
N PRO A 100 -9.92 -9.09 2.63
CA PRO A 100 -10.46 -8.48 1.42
C PRO A 100 -9.64 -7.25 1.01
N SER A 101 -9.39 -7.09 -0.30
CA SER A 101 -8.65 -5.93 -0.79
C SER A 101 -9.17 -5.33 -2.07
N ALA A 102 -9.07 -4.01 -2.19
CA ALA A 102 -9.38 -3.27 -3.41
C ALA A 102 -8.15 -2.50 -3.89
N THR A 103 -7.94 -2.47 -5.21
CA THR A 103 -6.85 -1.68 -5.83
C THR A 103 -7.36 -0.85 -7.00
N THR A 104 -6.83 0.36 -7.11
CA THR A 104 -7.00 1.27 -8.26
C THR A 104 -5.68 1.44 -8.99
N HIS A 105 -5.73 1.83 -10.26
CA HIS A 105 -4.55 2.05 -11.11
C HIS A 105 -4.74 3.29 -11.98
N ASP A 106 -3.66 4.06 -12.14
CA ASP A 106 -3.61 5.31 -12.91
C ASP A 106 -2.72 5.22 -14.16
N TYR A 107 -1.96 4.12 -14.33
CA TYR A 107 -1.01 3.95 -15.43
C TYR A 107 -1.18 2.61 -16.16
N GLU A 108 -1.60 2.67 -17.41
CA GLU A 108 -1.97 1.54 -18.26
C GLU A 108 -0.80 0.58 -18.58
N PHE A 109 0.43 1.09 -18.62
CA PHE A 109 1.62 0.29 -18.96
C PHE A 109 2.28 -0.39 -17.75
N ALA A 110 1.71 -0.30 -16.55
CA ALA A 110 2.21 -0.96 -15.33
C ALA A 110 1.94 -2.48 -15.31
N THR A 111 2.29 -3.19 -16.38
CA THR A 111 1.95 -4.60 -16.63
C THR A 111 2.27 -5.55 -15.48
N LEU A 112 3.44 -5.42 -14.84
CA LEU A 112 3.83 -6.27 -13.70
C LEU A 112 2.93 -6.02 -12.48
N GLN A 113 2.63 -4.75 -12.17
CA GLN A 113 1.74 -4.40 -11.07
C GLN A 113 0.31 -4.86 -11.36
N HIS A 114 -0.12 -4.82 -12.61
CA HIS A 114 -1.43 -5.33 -13.03
C HIS A 114 -1.49 -6.86 -12.84
N GLN A 115 -0.52 -7.59 -13.37
CA GLN A 115 -0.53 -9.05 -13.32
C GLN A 115 -0.44 -9.62 -11.89
N LEU A 116 0.36 -9.01 -11.02
CA LEU A 116 0.50 -9.46 -9.64
C LEU A 116 -0.58 -8.87 -8.73
N GLY A 117 -0.81 -7.57 -8.83
CA GLY A 117 -1.64 -6.82 -7.89
C GLY A 117 -3.12 -7.04 -8.11
N MET A 118 -3.61 -6.96 -9.35
CA MET A 118 -5.03 -7.11 -9.67
C MET A 118 -5.51 -8.54 -9.44
N ARG A 119 -4.70 -9.54 -9.82
CA ARG A 119 -5.05 -10.95 -9.58
C ARG A 119 -5.09 -11.31 -8.10
N ALA A 120 -4.34 -10.60 -7.27
CA ALA A 120 -4.35 -10.80 -5.82
C ALA A 120 -5.47 -10.04 -5.11
N ALA A 121 -6.00 -8.97 -5.72
CA ALA A 121 -7.06 -8.16 -5.14
C ALA A 121 -8.42 -8.88 -5.19
N THR A 122 -9.28 -8.57 -4.23
CA THR A 122 -10.69 -8.99 -4.25
C THR A 122 -11.49 -8.14 -5.24
N LYS A 123 -11.15 -6.85 -5.39
CA LYS A 123 -11.78 -5.92 -6.33
C LYS A 123 -10.75 -5.02 -7.01
N VAL A 124 -10.93 -4.80 -8.30
CA VAL A 124 -10.23 -3.75 -9.06
C VAL A 124 -11.23 -2.67 -9.39
N VAL A 125 -10.86 -1.41 -9.18
CA VAL A 125 -11.70 -0.22 -9.41
C VAL A 125 -11.05 0.66 -10.46
#